data_AF-A0A832WSZ3-F1
#
_entry.id   AF-A0A832WSZ3-F1
#
_cell.length_a   1.000
_cell.length_b   1.000
_cell.length_c   1.000
_cell.angle_alpha   90.00
_cell.angle_beta   90.00
_cell.angle_gamma   90.00
#
_symmetry.space_group_name_H-M   'P 1'
#
loop_
_entity.id
_entity.type
_entity.pdbx_description
1 polymer ?
#
loop_
_entity_poly.entity_id
_entity_poly.type
_entity_poly.pdbx_seq_one_letter_code
_entity_poly.pdbx_strand_id
1 'polypeptide(L)'
;QAIQYFFNAARIPGAITPMALLITIGGVVSLAAWLIGPAKGLGVVAEEGNLPPIFNRTNRYGSPVAVLIVQALIGTLISLLYVFLPSVNQAYWILSAITVELLCIVYFLVFAALIRLRYTRPDAPRPFRIPGGTAGAWLIGGMGAGGVIFSFFVGLMPTGDFSATRAVFYVGGILIGTLLLAVPPLVFLKLKKPGWRKAGTTREVSR
;
A
#
# COMPACT_ATOMS: atom_id res chain seq x y z
N GLN A 1 9.84 1.54 -24.47
CA GLN A 1 9.93 2.49 -25.59
C GLN A 1 10.91 3.64 -25.29
N ALA A 2 10.81 4.37 -24.18
CA ALA A 2 11.72 5.49 -23.88
C ALA A 2 13.24 5.13 -23.89
N ILE A 3 13.62 4.00 -23.27
CA ILE A 3 15.02 3.53 -23.24
C ILE A 3 15.56 3.25 -24.65
N GLN A 4 14.72 2.68 -25.52
CA GLN A 4 15.07 2.40 -26.91
C GLN A 4 15.27 3.70 -27.70
N TYR A 5 14.41 4.71 -27.51
CA TYR A 5 14.59 6.03 -28.13
C TYR A 5 15.92 6.68 -27.71
N PHE A 6 16.25 6.64 -26.42
CA PHE A 6 17.50 7.18 -25.90
C PHE A 6 18.73 6.52 -26.55
N PHE A 7 18.80 5.19 -26.56
CA PHE A 7 19.96 4.48 -27.11
C PHE A 7 20.06 4.58 -28.64
N ASN A 8 18.94 4.67 -29.34
CA ASN A 8 18.92 4.95 -30.77
C ASN A 8 19.44 6.36 -31.07
N ALA A 9 19.02 7.37 -30.29
CA ALA A 9 19.52 8.74 -30.42
C ALA A 9 21.03 8.84 -30.11
N ALA A 10 21.51 8.07 -29.13
CA ALA A 10 22.93 7.97 -28.78
C ALA A 10 23.76 7.12 -29.75
N ARG A 11 23.17 6.60 -30.85
CA ARG A 11 23.82 5.72 -31.85
C ARG A 11 24.41 4.43 -31.27
N ILE A 12 23.87 3.92 -30.16
CA ILE A 12 24.29 2.67 -29.50
C ILE A 12 23.11 1.71 -29.28
N PRO A 13 22.41 1.27 -30.34
CA PRO A 13 21.23 0.41 -30.22
C PRO A 13 21.53 -0.95 -29.56
N GLY A 14 22.76 -1.46 -29.69
CA GLY A 14 23.18 -2.71 -29.04
C GLY A 14 23.15 -2.68 -27.51
N ALA A 15 23.13 -1.49 -26.89
CA ALA A 15 23.06 -1.33 -25.43
C ALA A 15 21.65 -1.61 -24.86
N ILE A 16 20.62 -1.71 -25.70
CA ILE A 16 19.23 -1.96 -25.26
C ILE A 16 19.11 -3.31 -24.55
N THR A 17 19.68 -4.37 -25.13
CA THR A 17 19.62 -5.74 -24.59
C THR A 17 20.30 -5.88 -23.22
N PRO A 18 21.58 -5.47 -23.03
CA PRO A 18 22.20 -5.56 -21.70
C PRO A 18 21.51 -4.67 -20.66
N MET A 19 21.02 -3.49 -21.05
CA MET A 19 20.24 -2.64 -20.12
C MET A 19 18.94 -3.33 -19.69
N ALA A 20 18.19 -3.94 -20.62
CA ALA A 20 16.97 -4.66 -20.30
C ALA A 20 17.23 -5.83 -19.34
N LEU A 21 18.34 -6.55 -19.51
CA LEU A 21 18.77 -7.62 -18.59
C LEU A 21 19.06 -7.06 -17.19
N LEU A 22 19.85 -5.99 -17.10
CA LEU A 22 20.19 -5.37 -15.81
C LEU A 22 18.95 -4.84 -15.08
N ILE A 23 18.02 -4.20 -15.79
CA ILE A 23 16.74 -3.73 -15.22
C ILE A 23 15.90 -4.92 -14.72
N THR A 24 15.86 -6.01 -15.48
CA THR A 24 15.12 -7.22 -15.09
C THR A 24 15.71 -7.82 -13.82
N ILE A 25 17.04 -7.97 -13.75
CA ILE A 25 17.74 -8.47 -12.56
C ILE A 25 17.49 -7.54 -11.36
N GLY A 26 17.64 -6.24 -11.55
CA GLY A 26 17.38 -5.24 -10.51
C GLY A 26 15.93 -5.29 -10.00
N GLY A 27 14.97 -5.48 -10.90
CA GLY A 27 13.56 -5.68 -10.56
C GLY A 27 13.34 -6.90 -9.69
N VAL A 28 13.89 -8.06 -10.08
CA VAL A 28 13.78 -9.31 -9.31
C VAL A 28 14.41 -9.18 -7.91
N VAL A 29 15.60 -8.59 -7.83
CA VAL A 29 16.28 -8.35 -6.54
C VAL A 29 15.47 -7.40 -5.65
N SER A 30 14.91 -6.34 -6.23
CA SER A 30 14.04 -5.39 -5.50
C SER A 30 12.81 -6.10 -4.92
N LEU A 31 12.14 -6.96 -5.70
CA LEU A 31 10.99 -7.73 -5.22
C LEU A 31 11.32 -8.59 -4.00
N ALA A 32 12.50 -9.22 -3.96
CA ALA A 32 12.92 -10.03 -2.83
C ALA A 32 13.02 -9.21 -1.51
N ALA A 33 13.47 -7.96 -1.58
CA ALA A 33 13.52 -7.07 -0.42
C ALA A 33 12.11 -6.65 0.05
N TRP A 34 11.20 -6.42 -0.89
CA TRP A 34 9.81 -6.02 -0.61
C TRP A 34 8.93 -7.14 -0.04
N LEU A 35 9.30 -8.41 -0.17
CA LEU A 35 8.52 -9.52 0.40
C LEU A 35 8.55 -9.54 1.94
N ILE A 36 9.71 -9.25 2.54
CA ILE A 36 9.93 -9.43 3.98
C ILE A 36 9.41 -8.25 4.79
N GLY A 37 9.57 -7.02 4.29
CA GLY A 37 9.23 -5.79 5.01
C GLY A 37 7.76 -5.75 5.48
N PRO A 38 6.79 -5.77 4.54
CA PRO A 38 5.35 -5.80 4.85
C PRO A 38 4.96 -7.04 5.66
N ALA A 39 5.58 -8.21 5.36
CA ALA A 39 5.29 -9.44 6.08
C ALA A 39 5.58 -9.31 7.58
N LYS A 40 6.78 -8.82 7.93
CA LYS A 40 7.17 -8.59 9.33
C LYS A 40 6.30 -7.53 9.99
N GLY A 41 6.00 -6.43 9.30
CA GLY A 41 5.11 -5.39 9.82
C GLY A 41 3.72 -5.94 10.18
N LEU A 42 3.10 -6.70 9.28
CA LEU A 42 1.83 -7.39 9.54
C LEU A 42 1.95 -8.48 10.60
N GLY A 43 3.10 -9.15 10.71
CA GLY A 43 3.40 -10.11 11.77
C GLY A 43 3.30 -9.48 13.16
N VAL A 44 3.89 -8.30 13.35
CA VAL A 44 3.80 -7.54 14.62
C VAL A 44 2.34 -7.16 14.91
N VAL A 45 1.60 -6.71 13.89
CA VAL A 45 0.16 -6.38 14.02
C VAL A 45 -0.65 -7.63 14.44
N ALA A 46 -0.31 -8.82 13.92
CA ALA A 46 -0.93 -10.08 14.32
C ALA A 46 -0.58 -10.48 15.76
N GLU A 47 0.66 -10.27 16.19
CA GLU A 47 1.10 -10.55 17.57
C GLU A 47 0.37 -9.69 18.60
N GLU A 48 0.07 -8.43 18.26
CA GLU A 48 -0.76 -7.52 19.07
C GLU A 48 -2.25 -7.92 19.09
N GLY A 49 -2.64 -8.99 18.38
CA GLY A 49 -4.01 -9.50 18.31
C GLY A 49 -4.93 -8.64 17.45
N ASN A 50 -4.38 -7.82 16.54
CA ASN A 50 -5.16 -6.99 15.61
C ASN A 50 -5.56 -7.74 14.33
N LEU A 51 -5.06 -8.98 14.13
CA LEU A 51 -5.42 -9.87 13.03
C LEU A 51 -5.91 -11.23 13.55
N PRO A 52 -6.67 -11.99 12.75
CA PRO A 52 -7.10 -13.34 13.11
C PRO A 52 -5.91 -14.27 13.46
N PRO A 53 -6.08 -15.26 14.37
CA PRO A 53 -4.97 -16.10 14.87
C PRO A 53 -4.17 -16.84 13.80
N ILE A 54 -4.77 -17.08 12.62
CA ILE A 54 -4.08 -17.69 11.48
C ILE A 54 -2.85 -16.87 11.04
N PHE A 55 -2.90 -15.54 11.15
CA PHE A 55 -1.82 -14.63 10.75
C PHE A 55 -0.65 -14.59 11.76
N ASN A 56 -0.82 -15.16 12.96
CA ASN A 56 0.22 -15.23 14.00
C ASN A 56 1.11 -16.48 13.88
N ARG A 57 0.97 -17.26 12.80
CA ARG A 57 1.81 -18.44 12.53
C ARG A 57 3.16 -18.02 11.99
N THR A 58 4.23 -18.38 12.72
CA THR A 58 5.62 -18.16 12.33
C THR A 58 6.36 -19.48 12.09
N ASN A 59 7.43 -19.45 11.29
CA ASN A 59 8.33 -20.60 11.13
C ASN A 59 9.45 -20.60 12.20
N ARG A 60 10.35 -21.59 12.13
CA ARG A 60 11.52 -21.72 13.03
C ARG A 60 12.47 -20.50 13.05
N TYR A 61 12.38 -19.63 12.05
CA TYR A 61 13.18 -18.41 11.92
C TYR A 61 12.40 -17.14 12.32
N GLY A 62 11.21 -17.28 12.91
CA GLY A 62 10.35 -16.16 13.31
C GLY A 62 9.67 -15.45 12.14
N SER A 63 9.68 -16.00 10.93
CA SER A 63 9.05 -15.39 9.76
C SER A 63 7.54 -15.68 9.72
N PRO A 64 6.67 -14.68 9.50
CA PRO A 64 5.21 -14.84 9.51
C PRO A 64 4.71 -15.55 8.25
N VAL A 65 4.66 -16.88 8.31
CA VAL A 65 4.37 -17.76 7.15
C VAL A 65 2.99 -17.50 6.57
N ALA A 66 1.97 -17.34 7.39
CA ALA A 66 0.62 -17.12 6.91
C ALA A 66 0.50 -15.80 6.12
N VAL A 67 1.17 -14.74 6.57
CA VAL A 67 1.22 -13.46 5.86
C VAL A 67 1.97 -13.60 4.53
N LEU A 68 3.08 -14.32 4.51
CA LEU A 68 3.85 -14.61 3.28
C LEU A 68 3.05 -15.41 2.26
N ILE A 69 2.28 -16.41 2.70
CA ILE A 69 1.43 -17.20 1.80
C ILE A 69 0.30 -16.33 1.24
N VAL A 70 -0.37 -15.53 2.07
CA VAL A 70 -1.47 -14.66 1.62
C VAL A 70 -0.98 -13.64 0.59
N GLN A 71 0.14 -12.96 0.81
CA GLN A 71 0.68 -12.03 -0.19
C GLN A 71 1.09 -12.75 -1.48
N ALA A 72 1.65 -13.97 -1.39
CA ALA A 72 2.02 -14.76 -2.57
C ALA A 72 0.78 -15.14 -3.38
N LEU A 73 -0.29 -15.58 -2.71
CA LEU A 73 -1.57 -15.89 -3.36
C LEU A 73 -2.18 -14.66 -4.05
N ILE A 74 -2.17 -13.50 -3.38
CA ILE A 74 -2.65 -12.24 -3.97
C ILE A 74 -1.80 -11.88 -5.19
N GLY A 75 -0.47 -11.94 -5.08
CA GLY A 75 0.46 -11.66 -6.18
C GLY A 75 0.26 -12.60 -7.38
N THR A 76 0.09 -13.89 -7.13
CA THR A 76 -0.22 -14.88 -8.18
C THR A 76 -1.56 -14.60 -8.83
N LEU A 77 -2.61 -14.31 -8.05
CA LEU A 77 -3.93 -14.00 -8.59
C LEU A 77 -3.89 -12.76 -9.48
N ILE A 78 -3.28 -11.68 -9.00
CA ILE A 78 -3.09 -10.45 -9.78
C ILE A 78 -2.31 -10.76 -11.05
N SER A 79 -1.21 -11.52 -10.96
CA SER A 79 -0.40 -11.90 -12.13
C SER A 79 -1.18 -12.72 -13.16
N LEU A 80 -2.07 -13.61 -12.72
CA LEU A 80 -2.95 -14.37 -13.62
C LEU A 80 -3.96 -13.46 -14.33
N LEU A 81 -4.46 -12.40 -13.67
CA LEU A 81 -5.37 -11.44 -14.31
C LEU A 81 -4.72 -10.74 -15.51
N TYR A 82 -3.39 -10.56 -15.53
CA TYR A 82 -2.68 -9.98 -16.68
C TYR A 82 -2.80 -10.84 -17.95
N VAL A 83 -3.03 -12.16 -17.82
CA VAL A 83 -3.23 -13.06 -18.98
C VAL A 83 -4.55 -12.77 -19.69
N PHE A 84 -5.55 -12.28 -18.95
CA PHE A 84 -6.89 -11.99 -19.48
C PHE A 84 -7.07 -10.53 -19.91
N LEU A 85 -6.13 -9.64 -19.55
CA LEU A 85 -6.19 -8.24 -19.93
C LEU A 85 -5.55 -8.02 -21.31
N PRO A 86 -6.20 -7.28 -22.22
CA PRO A 86 -5.72 -7.10 -23.58
C PRO A 86 -4.45 -6.23 -23.66
N SER A 87 -4.09 -5.55 -22.57
CA SER A 87 -2.94 -4.65 -22.51
C SER A 87 -2.31 -4.64 -21.13
N VAL A 88 -1.02 -4.97 -21.07
CA VAL A 88 -0.18 -4.85 -19.86
C VAL A 88 -0.14 -3.41 -19.36
N ASN A 89 -0.18 -2.43 -20.26
CA ASN A 89 -0.19 -1.01 -19.91
C ASN A 89 -1.49 -0.61 -19.18
N GLN A 90 -2.65 -1.05 -19.68
CA GLN A 90 -3.93 -0.79 -19.01
C GLN A 90 -3.99 -1.46 -17.63
N ALA A 91 -3.50 -2.69 -17.52
CA ALA A 91 -3.40 -3.41 -16.25
C ALA A 91 -2.51 -2.68 -15.24
N TYR A 92 -1.34 -2.20 -15.69
CA TYR A 92 -0.44 -1.38 -14.89
C TYR A 92 -1.14 -0.13 -14.34
N TRP A 93 -1.84 0.63 -15.20
CA TRP A 93 -2.56 1.83 -14.76
C TRP A 93 -3.66 1.55 -13.73
N ILE A 94 -4.43 0.47 -13.92
CA ILE A 94 -5.46 0.07 -12.96
C ILE A 94 -4.84 -0.31 -11.62
N LEU A 95 -3.80 -1.15 -11.62
CA LEU A 95 -3.15 -1.61 -10.38
C LEU A 95 -2.44 -0.47 -9.64
N SER A 96 -1.80 0.44 -10.38
CA SER A 96 -1.20 1.65 -9.82
C SER A 96 -2.26 2.56 -9.19
N ALA A 97 -3.40 2.77 -9.86
CA ALA A 97 -4.49 3.58 -9.32
C ALA A 97 -5.08 2.98 -8.04
N ILE A 98 -5.36 1.66 -8.01
CA ILE A 98 -5.82 0.96 -6.80
C ILE A 98 -4.85 1.16 -5.63
N THR A 99 -3.54 1.05 -5.91
CA THR A 99 -2.50 1.23 -4.89
C THR A 99 -2.49 2.66 -4.35
N VAL A 100 -2.55 3.66 -5.24
CA VAL A 100 -2.57 5.08 -4.87
C VAL A 100 -3.83 5.44 -4.09
N GLU A 101 -4.99 4.93 -4.48
CA GLU A 101 -6.25 5.18 -3.78
C GLU A 101 -6.27 4.57 -2.38
N LEU A 102 -5.80 3.34 -2.23
CA LEU A 102 -5.67 2.71 -0.93
C LEU A 102 -4.74 3.53 -0.02
N LEU A 103 -3.63 4.03 -0.56
CA LEU A 103 -2.75 4.96 0.15
C LEU A 103 -3.46 6.27 0.50
N CYS A 104 -4.22 6.86 -0.41
CA CYS A 104 -4.97 8.09 -0.15
C CYS A 104 -5.95 7.91 1.02
N ILE A 105 -6.65 6.77 1.09
CA ILE A 105 -7.54 6.44 2.22
C ILE A 105 -6.73 6.38 3.52
N VAL A 106 -5.62 5.64 3.54
CA VAL A 106 -4.78 5.49 4.74
C VAL A 106 -4.22 6.85 5.19
N TYR A 107 -3.67 7.64 4.28
CA TYR A 107 -3.12 8.95 4.61
C TYR A 107 -4.19 9.95 5.03
N PHE A 108 -5.39 9.90 4.45
CA PHE A 108 -6.51 10.70 4.91
C PHE A 108 -6.83 10.38 6.38
N LEU A 109 -6.88 9.09 6.75
CA LEU A 109 -7.07 8.67 8.13
C LEU A 109 -5.93 9.13 9.05
N VAL A 110 -4.68 9.11 8.56
CA VAL A 110 -3.52 9.62 9.32
C VAL A 110 -3.62 11.12 9.57
N PHE A 111 -4.00 11.93 8.57
CA PHE A 111 -4.19 13.37 8.73
C PHE A 111 -5.40 13.69 9.63
N ALA A 112 -6.49 12.94 9.50
CA ALA A 112 -7.64 13.06 10.40
C ALA A 112 -7.25 12.70 11.85
N ALA A 113 -6.44 11.65 12.04
CA ALA A 113 -5.94 11.26 13.35
C ALA A 113 -5.00 12.31 13.95
N LEU A 114 -4.13 12.95 13.15
CA LEU A 114 -3.28 14.06 13.58
C LEU A 114 -4.12 15.18 14.21
N ILE A 115 -5.20 15.60 13.52
CA ILE A 115 -6.09 16.66 13.98
C ILE A 115 -6.86 16.19 15.22
N ARG A 116 -7.47 15.00 15.17
CA ARG A 116 -8.25 14.43 16.28
C ARG A 116 -7.43 14.25 17.57
N LEU A 117 -6.14 13.91 17.45
CA LEU A 117 -5.27 13.71 18.61
C LEU A 117 -4.95 15.03 19.33
N ARG A 118 -5.02 16.17 18.63
CA ARG A 118 -4.88 17.50 19.27
C ARG A 118 -5.96 17.75 20.31
N TYR A 119 -7.16 17.26 20.07
CA TYR A 119 -8.31 17.44 20.96
C TYR A 119 -8.48 16.29 21.95
N THR A 120 -8.26 15.05 21.52
CA THR A 120 -8.55 13.88 22.37
C THR A 120 -7.43 13.51 23.33
N ARG A 121 -6.17 13.87 23.04
CA ARG A 121 -5.02 13.65 23.93
C ARG A 121 -4.06 14.84 23.88
N PRO A 122 -4.46 16.01 24.41
CA PRO A 122 -3.65 17.22 24.38
C PRO A 122 -2.30 17.05 25.09
N ASP A 123 -2.29 16.30 26.20
CA ASP A 123 -1.13 16.13 27.09
C ASP A 123 -0.21 14.94 26.73
N ALA A 124 -0.49 14.24 25.62
CA ALA A 124 0.37 13.14 25.20
C ALA A 124 1.81 13.66 24.94
N PRO A 125 2.86 12.92 25.36
CA PRO A 125 4.24 13.30 25.10
C PRO A 125 4.49 13.35 23.60
N ARG A 126 5.03 14.48 23.13
CA ARG A 126 5.24 14.78 21.71
C ARG A 126 6.69 15.26 21.52
N PRO A 127 7.62 14.35 21.16
CA PRO A 127 9.02 14.71 20.90
C PRO A 127 9.16 15.77 19.79
N PHE A 128 8.21 15.76 18.84
CA PHE A 128 8.08 16.76 17.81
C PHE A 128 6.70 17.45 17.89
N ARG A 129 6.68 18.79 17.76
CA ARG A 129 5.46 19.60 17.74
C ARG A 129 5.45 20.46 16.49
N ILE A 130 4.31 20.46 15.78
CA ILE A 130 4.07 21.36 14.66
C ILE A 130 4.03 22.80 15.20
N PRO A 131 4.81 23.74 14.65
CA PRO A 131 4.77 25.14 15.06
C PRO A 131 3.37 25.73 14.85
N GLY A 132 2.98 26.69 15.67
CA GLY A 132 1.63 27.30 15.60
C GLY A 132 0.51 26.48 16.27
N GLY A 133 0.86 25.46 17.07
CA GLY A 133 -0.08 24.76 17.93
C GLY A 133 -1.22 24.07 17.17
N THR A 134 -2.46 24.28 17.61
CA THR A 134 -3.65 23.68 16.98
C THR A 134 -3.91 24.27 15.58
N ALA A 135 -3.70 25.57 15.39
CA ALA A 135 -3.86 26.20 14.07
C ALA A 135 -2.84 25.64 13.07
N GLY A 136 -1.57 25.52 13.47
CA GLY A 136 -0.55 24.88 12.64
C GLY A 136 -0.86 23.42 12.29
N ALA A 137 -1.40 22.66 13.25
CA ALA A 137 -1.83 21.28 13.00
C ALA A 137 -3.00 21.19 12.01
N TRP A 138 -3.95 22.12 12.05
CA TRP A 138 -5.04 22.20 11.09
C TRP A 138 -4.57 22.62 9.70
N LEU A 139 -3.65 23.58 9.61
CA LEU A 139 -3.09 23.98 8.32
C LEU A 139 -2.35 22.83 7.66
N ILE A 140 -1.38 22.22 8.35
CA ILE A 140 -0.59 21.12 7.79
C ILE A 140 -1.45 19.87 7.55
N GLY A 141 -2.27 19.49 8.53
CA GLY A 141 -3.14 18.32 8.42
C GLY A 141 -4.24 18.52 7.38
N GLY A 142 -4.84 19.70 7.32
CA GLY A 142 -5.86 20.06 6.34
C GLY A 142 -5.32 20.15 4.92
N MET A 143 -4.15 20.75 4.72
CA MET A 143 -3.48 20.74 3.40
C MET A 143 -3.13 19.32 2.95
N GLY A 144 -2.59 18.48 3.85
CA GLY A 144 -2.31 17.08 3.56
C GLY A 144 -3.57 16.29 3.21
N ALA A 145 -4.64 16.45 4.00
CA ALA A 145 -5.94 15.84 3.75
C ALA A 145 -6.54 16.29 2.41
N GLY A 146 -6.50 17.60 2.12
CA GLY A 146 -6.93 18.15 0.83
C GLY A 146 -6.14 17.60 -0.34
N GLY A 147 -4.81 17.49 -0.20
CA GLY A 147 -3.93 16.91 -1.21
C GLY A 147 -4.24 15.45 -1.51
N VAL A 148 -4.48 14.61 -0.49
CA VAL A 148 -4.86 13.21 -0.73
C VAL A 148 -6.27 13.04 -1.27
N ILE A 149 -7.21 13.92 -0.90
CA ILE A 149 -8.55 13.96 -1.50
C ILE A 149 -8.44 14.31 -2.99
N PHE A 150 -7.67 15.35 -3.32
CA PHE A 150 -7.43 15.74 -4.70
C PHE A 150 -6.78 14.60 -5.51
N SER A 151 -5.72 13.98 -4.99
CA SER A 151 -5.07 12.84 -5.62
C SER A 151 -6.00 11.64 -5.80
N PHE A 152 -6.93 11.40 -4.87
CA PHE A 152 -7.94 10.35 -5.00
C PHE A 152 -8.85 10.60 -6.22
N PHE A 153 -9.35 11.83 -6.38
CA PHE A 153 -10.18 12.17 -7.55
C PHE A 153 -9.39 12.13 -8.86
N VAL A 154 -8.12 12.55 -8.86
CA VAL A 154 -7.25 12.46 -10.03
C VAL A 154 -6.97 10.99 -10.39
N GLY A 155 -6.78 10.12 -9.39
CA GLY A 155 -6.56 8.68 -9.60
C GLY A 155 -7.74 7.97 -10.27
N LEU A 156 -8.96 8.49 -10.11
CA LEU A 156 -10.16 8.00 -10.77
C LEU A 156 -10.30 8.48 -12.22
N MET A 157 -9.49 9.44 -12.67
CA MET A 157 -9.57 9.93 -14.04
C MET A 157 -8.92 8.91 -14.99
N PRO A 158 -9.66 8.36 -15.97
CA PRO A 158 -9.12 7.39 -16.91
C PRO A 158 -8.01 8.01 -17.76
N THR A 159 -6.93 7.26 -17.98
CA THR A 159 -5.88 7.68 -18.92
C THR A 159 -6.41 7.64 -20.36
N GLY A 160 -5.74 8.36 -21.27
CA GLY A 160 -6.13 8.40 -22.69
C GLY A 160 -6.13 7.04 -23.42
N ASP A 161 -5.67 5.98 -22.75
CA ASP A 161 -5.67 4.60 -23.24
C ASP A 161 -7.04 3.90 -23.13
N PHE A 162 -8.02 4.51 -22.46
CA PHE A 162 -9.36 3.95 -22.26
C PHE A 162 -10.40 4.65 -23.15
N SER A 163 -11.20 3.89 -23.90
CA SER A 163 -12.37 4.45 -24.61
C SER A 163 -13.45 4.90 -23.62
N ALA A 164 -14.34 5.81 -24.03
CA ALA A 164 -15.41 6.33 -23.16
C ALA A 164 -16.27 5.23 -22.51
N THR A 165 -16.57 4.14 -23.23
CA THR A 165 -17.29 2.98 -22.69
C THR A 165 -16.46 2.17 -21.68
N ARG A 166 -15.14 2.10 -21.87
CA ARG A 166 -14.22 1.38 -20.97
C ARG A 166 -13.80 2.19 -19.74
N ALA A 167 -13.96 3.51 -19.77
CA ALA A 167 -13.72 4.39 -18.63
C ALA A 167 -14.57 4.01 -17.42
N VAL A 168 -15.84 3.61 -17.62
CA VAL A 168 -16.71 3.15 -16.53
C VAL A 168 -16.15 1.89 -15.87
N PHE A 169 -15.65 0.93 -16.66
CA PHE A 169 -15.01 -0.28 -16.14
C PHE A 169 -13.69 0.01 -15.44
N TYR A 170 -12.93 1.00 -15.91
CA TYR A 170 -11.72 1.48 -15.24
C TYR A 170 -12.04 2.02 -13.85
N VAL A 171 -12.93 3.01 -13.76
CA VAL A 171 -13.36 3.64 -12.49
C VAL A 171 -13.98 2.60 -11.55
N GLY A 172 -14.91 1.80 -12.06
CA GLY A 172 -15.58 0.76 -11.26
C GLY A 172 -14.60 -0.31 -10.77
N GLY A 173 -13.68 -0.77 -11.62
CA GLY A 173 -12.67 -1.75 -11.26
C GLY A 173 -11.72 -1.23 -10.18
N ILE A 174 -11.32 0.04 -10.28
CA ILE A 174 -10.49 0.68 -9.28
C ILE A 174 -11.23 0.80 -7.94
N LEU A 175 -12.44 1.38 -7.92
CA LEU A 175 -13.21 1.53 -6.68
C LEU A 175 -13.51 0.20 -6.01
N ILE A 176 -13.90 -0.82 -6.78
CA ILE A 176 -14.15 -2.18 -6.27
C ILE A 176 -12.86 -2.80 -5.75
N GLY A 177 -11.75 -2.69 -6.48
CA GLY A 177 -10.44 -3.20 -6.07
C GLY A 177 -9.94 -2.54 -4.79
N THR A 178 -10.02 -1.20 -4.72
CA THR A 178 -9.68 -0.40 -3.54
C THR A 178 -10.54 -0.83 -2.35
N LEU A 179 -11.87 -0.97 -2.52
CA LEU A 179 -12.77 -1.41 -1.46
C LEU A 179 -12.46 -2.83 -0.99
N LEU A 180 -12.24 -3.77 -1.92
CA LEU A 180 -11.92 -5.16 -1.63
C LEU A 180 -10.64 -5.27 -0.79
N LEU A 181 -9.64 -4.43 -1.04
CA LEU A 181 -8.39 -4.39 -0.27
C LEU A 181 -8.49 -3.59 1.03
N ALA A 182 -9.34 -2.56 1.10
CA ALA A 182 -9.51 -1.71 2.28
C ALA A 182 -10.41 -2.33 3.37
N VAL A 183 -11.37 -3.17 2.99
CA VAL A 183 -12.36 -3.75 3.91
C VAL A 183 -11.78 -4.79 4.88
N PRO A 184 -10.90 -5.73 4.49
CA PRO A 184 -10.45 -6.81 5.39
C PRO A 184 -9.84 -6.31 6.70
N PRO A 185 -8.92 -5.32 6.73
CA PRO A 185 -8.41 -4.76 7.97
C PRO A 185 -9.52 -4.21 8.88
N LEU A 186 -10.52 -3.52 8.32
CA LEU A 186 -11.64 -2.94 9.07
C LEU A 186 -12.56 -4.03 9.65
N VAL A 187 -12.78 -5.10 8.88
CA VAL A 187 -13.54 -6.27 9.35
C VAL A 187 -12.82 -6.98 10.48
N PHE A 188 -11.50 -7.17 10.37
CA PHE A 188 -10.69 -7.77 11.44
C PHE A 188 -10.74 -6.94 12.73
N LEU A 189 -10.72 -5.60 12.61
CA LEU A 189 -10.87 -4.72 13.78
C LEU A 189 -12.24 -4.86 14.45
N LYS A 190 -13.33 -5.00 13.67
CA LYS A 190 -14.68 -5.20 14.22
C LYS A 190 -14.87 -6.58 14.84
N LEU A 191 -14.27 -7.62 14.25
CA LEU A 191 -14.37 -9.01 14.72
C LEU A 191 -13.33 -9.37 15.78
N LYS A 192 -12.48 -8.41 16.17
CA LYS A 192 -11.38 -8.61 17.12
C LYS A 192 -11.89 -9.23 18.42
N LYS A 193 -11.35 -10.39 18.77
CA LYS A 193 -11.65 -11.09 20.03
C LYS A 193 -10.49 -10.95 21.02
N PRO A 194 -10.76 -10.89 22.34
CA PRO A 194 -9.71 -10.83 23.37
C PRO A 194 -8.67 -11.96 23.27
N GLY A 195 -9.10 -13.16 22.86
CA GLY A 195 -8.23 -14.33 22.70
C GLY A 195 -7.35 -14.35 21.43
N TRP A 196 -7.38 -13.31 20.58
CA TRP A 196 -6.49 -13.23 19.42
C TRP A 196 -5.08 -12.79 19.77
N ARG A 197 -4.91 -12.13 20.92
CA ARG A 197 -3.59 -11.75 21.43
C ARG A 197 -2.89 -13.01 21.97
N LYS A 198 -1.63 -13.22 21.58
CA LYS A 198 -0.82 -14.32 22.11
C LYS A 198 -0.67 -14.14 23.64
N ALA A 199 -0.99 -15.18 24.40
CA ALA A 199 -0.65 -15.23 25.82
C ALA A 199 0.89 -15.33 25.92
N GLY A 200 1.54 -14.26 26.39
CA GLY A 200 3.00 -14.21 26.54
C GLY A 200 3.66 -12.89 26.10
N THR A 201 2.98 -12.02 25.35
CA THR A 201 3.54 -10.71 24.95
C THR A 201 3.25 -9.67 26.03
N THR A 202 3.90 -9.83 27.19
CA THR A 202 4.04 -8.78 28.20
C THR A 202 4.95 -7.71 27.60
N ARG A 203 4.45 -6.48 27.41
CA ARG A 203 5.36 -5.36 27.16
C ARG A 203 6.18 -5.18 28.44
N GLU A 204 7.49 -5.37 28.38
CA GLU A 204 8.37 -4.63 29.29
C GLU A 204 8.05 -3.15 29.06
N VAL A 205 7.36 -2.56 30.03
CA VAL A 205 7.19 -1.12 30.11
C VAL A 205 8.58 -0.59 30.46
N SER A 206 9.38 -0.23 29.45
CA SER A 206 10.58 0.56 29.67
C SER A 206 10.13 1.87 30.33
N ARG A 207 10.46 1.99 31.62
CA ARG A 207 10.31 3.21 32.41
C ARG A 207 11.05 4.38 31.79
#